data_AF-B3JNM9-F1
#
_entry.id   AF-B3JNM9-F1
#
_cell.length_a   1.000
_cell.length_b   1.000
_cell.length_c   1.000
_cell.angle_alpha   90.00
_cell.angle_beta   90.00
_cell.angle_gamma   90.00
#
_symmetry.space_group_name_H-M   'P 1'
#
loop_
_entity.id
_entity.type
_entity.pdbx_description
1 polymer ?
#
loop_
_entity_poly.entity_id
_entity_poly.type
_entity_poly.pdbx_seq_one_letter_code
_entity_poly.pdbx_strand_id
1 'polypeptide(L)'
;MEKEKYNEQICRIIWHDVLQNSIKPFSWEIDFCNVKVIDRGTAFYLFKIRCWVEIRFLSEMSLYQIAFKPENQKSQAVYNCVPLDKIVNVIDDTVQYGLSSYDYICSKYGLVYKVAI
;
A
#
# COMPACT_ATOMS: atom_id res chain seq x y z
N MET A 1 8.65 -22.65 4.87
CA MET A 1 7.37 -23.12 5.44
C MET A 1 6.75 -22.18 6.47
N GLU A 2 7.32 -21.96 7.67
CA GLU A 2 6.70 -21.05 8.66
C GLU A 2 6.64 -19.59 8.20
N LYS A 3 7.73 -19.09 7.62
CA LYS A 3 7.81 -17.75 7.06
C LYS A 3 6.80 -17.52 5.92
N GLU A 4 6.63 -18.51 5.04
CA GLU A 4 5.68 -18.42 3.92
C GLU A 4 4.24 -18.37 4.44
N LYS A 5 3.87 -19.26 5.37
CA LYS A 5 2.55 -19.24 6.02
C LYS A 5 2.28 -17.90 6.72
N TYR A 6 3.28 -17.34 7.40
CA TYR A 6 3.15 -16.02 8.02
C TYR A 6 2.92 -14.91 6.98
N ASN A 7 3.67 -14.92 5.87
CA ASN A 7 3.49 -13.95 4.78
C ASN A 7 2.10 -14.08 4.13
N GLU A 8 1.64 -15.31 3.88
CA GLU A 8 0.28 -15.58 3.37
C GLU A 8 -0.80 -15.09 4.34
N GLN A 9 -0.62 -15.28 5.64
CA GLN A 9 -1.56 -14.78 6.64
C GLN A 9 -1.69 -13.25 6.61
N ILE A 10 -0.56 -12.53 6.57
CA ILE A 10 -0.57 -11.06 6.48
C ILE A 10 -1.19 -10.60 5.15
N CYS A 11 -0.82 -11.25 4.04
CA CYS A 11 -1.40 -10.98 2.72
C CYS A 11 -2.93 -11.16 2.74
N ARG A 12 -3.42 -12.25 3.35
CA ARG A 12 -4.86 -12.51 3.50
C ARG A 12 -5.55 -11.43 4.32
N ILE A 13 -4.97 -10.98 5.43
CA ILE A 13 -5.55 -9.88 6.24
C ILE A 13 -5.69 -8.62 5.39
N ILE A 14 -4.64 -8.24 4.64
CA ILE A 14 -4.67 -7.04 3.80
C ILE A 14 -5.76 -7.18 2.71
N TRP A 15 -5.84 -8.32 2.01
CA TRP A 15 -6.82 -8.49 0.94
C TRP A 15 -8.24 -8.64 1.46
N HIS A 16 -8.48 -9.58 2.37
CA HIS A 16 -9.81 -9.95 2.81
C HIS A 16 -10.39 -8.92 3.79
N ASP A 17 -9.61 -8.52 4.80
CA ASP A 17 -10.14 -7.68 5.89
C ASP A 17 -10.11 -6.19 5.55
N VAL A 18 -9.28 -5.78 4.58
CA VAL A 18 -9.08 -4.36 4.26
C VAL A 18 -9.49 -4.01 2.84
N LEU A 19 -8.89 -4.62 1.82
CA LEU A 19 -9.14 -4.21 0.43
C LEU A 19 -10.55 -4.64 -0.04
N GLN A 20 -10.93 -5.91 0.15
CA GLN A 20 -12.23 -6.43 -0.31
C GLN A 20 -13.43 -5.86 0.46
N ASN A 21 -13.21 -5.29 1.64
CA ASN A 21 -14.25 -4.61 2.43
C ASN A 21 -14.55 -3.18 1.96
N SER A 22 -14.00 -2.74 0.83
CA SER A 22 -14.26 -1.44 0.22
C SER A 22 -14.52 -1.58 -1.28
N ILE A 23 -15.34 -0.68 -1.83
CA ILE A 23 -15.54 -0.58 -3.29
C ILE A 23 -14.41 0.20 -3.99
N LYS A 24 -13.62 0.97 -3.25
CA LYS A 24 -12.57 1.84 -3.80
C LYS A 24 -11.52 1.08 -4.64
N PRO A 25 -11.03 -0.11 -4.24
CA PRO A 25 -10.09 -0.90 -5.04
C PRO A 25 -10.52 -1.16 -6.48
N PHE A 26 -11.82 -1.32 -6.74
CA PHE A 26 -12.33 -1.51 -8.10
C PHE A 26 -12.11 -0.27 -8.99
N SER A 27 -12.02 0.93 -8.40
CA SER A 27 -11.75 2.17 -9.12
C SER A 27 -10.28 2.41 -9.43
N TRP A 28 -9.37 1.58 -8.92
CA TRP A 28 -7.92 1.72 -9.09
C TRP A 28 -7.37 0.93 -10.28
N GLU A 29 -8.22 0.12 -10.92
CA GLU A 29 -7.86 -0.78 -12.03
C GLU A 29 -6.69 -1.70 -11.63
N ILE A 30 -6.90 -2.50 -10.58
CA ILE A 30 -5.92 -3.47 -10.08
C ILE A 30 -5.68 -4.56 -11.14
N ASP A 31 -4.41 -4.85 -11.40
CA ASP A 31 -4.01 -6.06 -12.14
C ASP A 31 -4.05 -7.29 -11.22
N PHE A 32 -5.20 -7.96 -11.19
CA PHE A 32 -5.38 -9.17 -10.38
C PHE A 32 -4.49 -10.34 -10.82
N CYS A 33 -4.05 -10.37 -12.08
CA CYS A 33 -3.15 -11.42 -12.58
C CYS A 33 -1.73 -11.29 -12.02
N ASN A 34 -1.39 -10.13 -11.48
CA ASN A 34 -0.06 -9.79 -11.00
C ASN A 34 0.01 -9.53 -9.49
N VAL A 35 -1.02 -9.94 -8.73
CA VAL A 35 -1.01 -9.92 -7.27
C VAL A 35 0.04 -10.92 -6.74
N LYS A 36 0.90 -10.45 -5.84
CA LYS A 36 2.00 -11.24 -5.28
C LYS A 36 2.00 -11.17 -3.77
N VAL A 37 2.13 -12.32 -3.12
CA VAL A 37 2.54 -12.39 -1.72
C VAL A 37 4.01 -11.96 -1.64
N ILE A 38 4.33 -11.02 -0.75
CA ILE A 38 5.69 -10.56 -0.50
C ILE A 38 6.04 -10.75 0.98
N ASP A 39 7.27 -10.44 1.38
CA ASP A 39 7.67 -10.49 2.78
C ASP A 39 6.76 -9.60 3.63
N ARG A 40 6.01 -10.25 4.53
CA ARG A 40 5.05 -9.63 5.46
C ARG A 40 4.02 -8.74 4.76
N GLY A 41 3.52 -9.12 3.59
CA GLY A 41 2.65 -8.22 2.83
C GLY A 41 2.17 -8.72 1.47
N THR A 42 1.69 -7.77 0.67
CA THR A 42 1.27 -7.98 -0.72
C THR A 42 1.80 -6.90 -1.64
N ALA A 43 2.02 -7.25 -2.90
CA ALA A 43 2.28 -6.31 -3.99
C ALA A 43 1.27 -6.51 -5.11
N PHE A 44 0.85 -5.43 -5.76
CA PHE A 44 -0.02 -5.47 -6.93
C PHE A 44 0.16 -4.22 -7.78
N TYR A 45 -0.24 -4.29 -9.05
CA TYR A 45 -0.11 -3.18 -9.99
C TYR A 45 -1.45 -2.45 -10.15
N LEU A 46 -1.37 -1.12 -10.25
CA LEU A 46 -2.51 -0.24 -10.53
C LEU A 46 -2.37 0.33 -11.94
N PHE A 47 -3.25 -0.07 -12.86
CA PHE A 47 -3.23 0.44 -14.25
C PHE A 47 -3.56 1.93 -14.32
N LYS A 48 -4.48 2.40 -13.48
CA LYS A 48 -4.95 3.78 -13.45
C LYS A 48 -3.83 4.81 -13.30
N ILE A 49 -2.82 4.50 -12.49
CA ILE A 49 -1.67 5.37 -12.22
C ILE A 49 -0.33 4.76 -12.65
N ARG A 50 -0.35 3.61 -13.34
CA ARG A 50 0.83 2.84 -13.80
C ARG A 50 1.90 2.66 -12.72
N CYS A 51 1.48 2.09 -11.60
CA CYS A 51 2.28 2.04 -10.38
C CYS A 51 2.17 0.70 -9.66
N TRP A 52 3.30 0.17 -9.20
CA TRP A 52 3.31 -0.92 -8.25
C TRP A 52 3.05 -0.40 -6.84
N VAL A 53 2.10 -1.02 -6.16
CA VAL A 53 1.80 -0.77 -4.75
C VAL A 53 2.28 -1.96 -3.93
N GLU A 54 3.12 -1.70 -2.94
CA GLU A 54 3.55 -2.69 -1.95
C GLU A 54 3.03 -2.29 -0.59
N ILE A 55 2.31 -3.21 0.07
CA ILE A 55 1.81 -3.03 1.44
C ILE A 55 2.55 -4.03 2.32
N ARG A 56 3.31 -3.56 3.31
CA ARG A 56 4.12 -4.38 4.22
C ARG A 56 3.77 -4.12 5.67
N PHE A 57 3.71 -5.17 6.48
CA PHE A 57 3.50 -5.09 7.91
C PHE A 57 4.82 -4.87 8.67
N LEU A 58 4.85 -3.81 9.47
CA LEU A 58 5.96 -3.42 10.34
C LEU A 58 5.71 -3.96 11.76
N SER A 59 6.25 -5.14 12.06
CA SER A 59 5.97 -5.85 13.33
C SER A 59 6.32 -5.06 14.59
N GLU A 60 7.37 -4.24 14.53
CA GLU A 60 7.83 -3.44 15.68
C GLU A 60 6.81 -2.39 16.13
N MET A 61 6.00 -1.89 15.19
CA MET A 61 5.03 -0.81 15.43
C MET A 61 3.59 -1.31 15.38
N SER A 62 3.35 -2.55 14.92
CA SER A 62 2.03 -3.07 14.57
C SER A 62 1.27 -2.18 13.57
N LEU A 63 2.01 -1.59 12.63
CA LEU A 63 1.50 -0.69 11.58
C LEU A 63 1.95 -1.16 10.20
N TYR A 64 1.49 -0.49 9.15
CA TYR A 64 1.81 -0.82 7.77
C TYR A 64 2.66 0.25 7.09
N GLN A 65 3.46 -0.19 6.13
CA GLN A 65 4.12 0.64 5.14
C GLN A 65 3.42 0.45 3.81
N ILE A 66 3.18 1.54 3.08
CA ILE A 66 2.65 1.51 1.72
C ILE A 66 3.65 2.23 0.81
N ALA A 67 4.24 1.50 -0.13
CA ALA A 67 5.17 2.05 -1.10
C ALA A 67 4.56 2.05 -2.49
N PHE A 68 4.66 3.20 -3.17
CA PHE A 68 4.28 3.40 -4.56
C PHE A 68 5.53 3.48 -5.41
N LYS A 69 5.66 2.57 -6.39
CA LYS A 69 6.79 2.44 -7.30
C LYS A 69 6.31 2.63 -8.74
N PRO A 70 6.38 3.85 -9.27
CA PRO A 70 5.99 4.13 -10.66
C PRO A 70 7.01 3.55 -11.62
N GLU A 71 6.57 3.05 -12.78
CA GLU A 71 7.49 2.46 -13.76
C GLU A 71 8.45 3.49 -14.38
N ASN A 72 7.99 4.73 -14.55
CA ASN A 72 8.70 5.76 -15.33
C ASN A 72 9.31 6.88 -14.47
N GLN A 73 9.31 6.76 -13.14
CA GLN A 73 9.82 7.82 -12.26
C GLN A 73 10.81 7.27 -11.24
N LYS A 74 11.87 8.06 -10.95
CA LYS A 74 12.82 7.75 -9.87
C LYS A 74 12.22 7.97 -8.48
N SER A 75 11.21 8.85 -8.37
CA SER A 75 10.56 9.18 -7.10
C SER A 75 9.53 8.11 -6.71
N GLN A 76 9.73 7.52 -5.54
CA GLN A 76 8.80 6.61 -4.90
C GLN A 76 8.14 7.33 -3.72
N ALA A 77 6.83 7.15 -3.55
CA ALA A 77 6.14 7.63 -2.35
C ALA A 77 6.05 6.47 -1.36
N VAL A 78 6.55 6.68 -0.13
CA VAL A 78 6.54 5.64 0.92
C VAL A 78 5.87 6.19 2.16
N TYR A 79 4.65 5.73 2.41
CA TYR A 79 3.90 6.04 3.62
C TYR A 79 4.25 5.04 4.70
N ASN A 80 4.79 5.51 5.83
CA ASN A 80 5.08 4.68 6.99
C ASN A 80 4.03 4.88 8.08
N CYS A 81 3.97 3.93 9.01
CA CYS A 81 3.10 4.01 10.19
C CYS A 81 1.61 4.13 9.83
N VAL A 82 1.17 3.47 8.76
CA VAL A 82 -0.23 3.50 8.31
C VAL A 82 -1.04 2.48 9.13
N PRO A 83 -2.10 2.90 9.85
CA PRO A 83 -3.00 1.97 10.53
C PRO A 83 -3.81 1.12 9.53
N LEU A 84 -4.17 -0.10 9.92
CA LEU A 84 -4.88 -1.06 9.07
C LEU A 84 -6.14 -0.46 8.42
N ASP A 85 -6.95 0.26 9.20
CA ASP A 85 -8.21 0.89 8.77
C ASP A 85 -8.02 2.11 7.85
N LYS A 86 -6.77 2.60 7.70
CA LYS A 86 -6.43 3.74 6.83
C LYS A 86 -5.83 3.34 5.50
N ILE A 87 -5.41 2.09 5.32
CA ILE A 87 -4.72 1.61 4.10
C ILE A 87 -5.50 1.98 2.84
N VAL A 88 -6.79 1.64 2.77
CA VAL A 88 -7.62 1.93 1.59
C VAL A 88 -7.67 3.42 1.31
N ASN A 89 -7.84 4.25 2.34
CA ASN A 89 -7.98 5.70 2.16
C ASN A 89 -6.68 6.38 1.73
N VAL A 90 -5.54 5.93 2.25
CA VAL A 90 -4.22 6.41 1.81
C VAL A 90 -3.98 6.05 0.35
N ILE A 91 -4.31 4.82 -0.07
CA ILE A 91 -4.16 4.41 -1.47
C ILE A 91 -5.08 5.21 -2.37
N ASP A 92 -6.35 5.33 -1.99
CA ASP A 92 -7.37 6.03 -2.77
C ASP A 92 -7.03 7.50 -2.98
N ASP A 93 -6.63 8.22 -1.93
CA ASP A 93 -6.19 9.62 -2.04
C ASP A 93 -4.93 9.72 -2.91
N THR A 94 -3.99 8.78 -2.79
CA THR A 94 -2.77 8.79 -3.63
C THR A 94 -3.12 8.55 -5.10
N VAL A 95 -4.07 7.67 -5.39
CA VAL A 95 -4.59 7.43 -6.74
C VAL A 95 -5.32 8.66 -7.29
N GLN A 96 -6.08 9.37 -6.45
CA GLN A 96 -6.86 10.54 -6.85
C GLN A 96 -6.01 11.80 -7.06
N TYR A 97 -5.08 12.09 -6.15
CA TYR A 97 -4.30 13.33 -6.15
C TYR A 97 -2.89 13.17 -6.70
N GLY A 98 -2.46 11.94 -6.99
CA GLY A 98 -1.12 11.62 -7.47
C GLY A 98 -0.04 11.69 -6.39
N LEU A 99 1.17 11.25 -6.76
CA LEU A 99 2.30 11.08 -5.84
C LEU A 99 2.88 12.40 -5.31
N SER A 100 2.70 13.50 -6.04
CA SER A 100 3.11 14.84 -5.60
C SER A 100 2.32 15.33 -4.38
N SER A 101 1.21 14.67 -4.05
CA SER A 101 0.35 15.01 -2.91
C SER A 101 0.77 14.29 -1.61
N TYR A 102 1.97 13.70 -1.59
CA TYR A 102 2.52 12.96 -0.45
C TYR A 102 2.41 13.75 0.88
N ASP A 103 2.86 15.01 0.92
CA ASP A 103 2.86 15.81 2.14
C ASP A 103 1.44 16.08 2.65
N TYR A 104 0.50 16.33 1.74
CA TYR A 104 -0.91 16.52 2.06
C TYR A 104 -1.51 15.24 2.68
N ILE A 105 -1.24 14.09 2.08
CA ILE A 105 -1.75 12.79 2.55
C ILE A 105 -1.14 12.42 3.90
N CYS A 106 0.16 12.64 4.09
CA CYS A 106 0.83 12.45 5.38
C CYS A 106 0.20 13.32 6.47
N SER A 107 -0.04 14.60 6.17
CA SER A 107 -0.69 15.53 7.11
C SER A 107 -2.13 15.09 7.44
N LYS A 108 -2.93 14.72 6.43
CA LYS A 108 -4.33 14.30 6.58
C LYS A 108 -4.50 13.08 7.48
N TYR A 109 -3.59 12.12 7.41
CA TYR A 109 -3.67 10.87 8.18
C TYR A 109 -2.71 10.80 9.37
N GLY A 110 -1.97 11.88 9.67
CA GLY A 110 -1.01 11.91 10.79
C GLY A 110 0.15 10.93 10.63
N LEU A 111 0.60 10.71 9.39
CA LEU A 111 1.66 9.74 9.08
C LEU A 111 3.04 10.34 9.33
N VAL A 112 3.97 9.52 9.81
CA VAL A 112 5.34 9.95 10.09
C VAL A 112 6.12 10.07 8.78
N TYR A 113 6.71 11.25 8.55
CA TYR A 113 7.64 11.47 7.45
C TYR A 113 8.83 10.52 7.54
N LYS A 114 9.10 9.78 6.48
CA LYS A 114 10.44 9.24 6.24
C LYS A 114 10.90 9.75 4.88
N VAL A 115 11.62 10.87 4.89
CA VAL A 115 12.41 11.27 3.73
C VAL A 115 13.47 10.19 3.56
N ALA A 116 13.38 9.40 2.50
CA ALA A 116 14.51 8.57 2.10
C ALA A 116 15.59 9.52 1.58
N ILE A 117 16.73 9.55 2.27
CA ILE A 117 18.00 10.13 1.80
C ILE A 117 18.55 9.22 0.71
#